data_AF-A0A5J5GHW4-F1
#
_entry.id   AF-A0A5J5GHW4-F1
#
_cell.length_a   1.000
_cell.length_b   1.000
_cell.length_c   1.000
_cell.angle_alpha   90.00
_cell.angle_beta   90.00
_cell.angle_gamma   90.00
#
_symmetry.space_group_name_H-M   'P 1'
#
loop_
_entity.id
_entity.type
_entity.pdbx_description
1 polymer ?
#
loop_
_entity_poly.entity_id
_entity_poly.type
_entity_poly.pdbx_seq_one_letter_code
_entity_poly.pdbx_strand_id
1 'polypeptide(L)'
;MSYDERTVVSQVERLTIRELRSWVREGWVRPAHGERGPFFDDLDIARVRLLCDLRKDMAISWDTIPVILSLIDRLHRSRREFQMLQQAIDEQPEDLRREVLKRYEKIRKP
;
A
#
# COMPACT_ATOMS: atom_id res chain seq x y z
N MET A 1 -7.29 9.92 8.03
CA MET A 1 -8.70 10.39 8.14
C MET A 1 -9.64 9.22 7.85
N SER A 2 -10.93 9.30 8.23
CA SER A 2 -11.92 8.23 7.98
C SER A 2 -12.98 8.74 7.00
N TYR A 3 -13.26 7.96 5.96
CA TYR A 3 -14.12 8.32 4.83
C TYR A 3 -15.22 7.29 4.64
N ASP A 4 -16.43 7.74 4.28
CA ASP A 4 -17.50 6.84 3.83
C ASP A 4 -17.39 6.57 2.31
N GLU A 5 -18.20 5.64 1.78
CA GLU A 5 -18.18 5.28 0.37
C GLU A 5 -18.40 6.49 -0.56
N ARG A 6 -19.29 7.42 -0.17
CA ARG A 6 -19.62 8.61 -0.96
C ARG A 6 -18.42 9.55 -1.04
N THR A 7 -17.74 9.75 0.07
CA THR A 7 -16.54 10.59 0.14
C THR A 7 -15.42 9.98 -0.69
N VAL A 8 -15.20 8.66 -0.62
CA VAL A 8 -14.20 7.97 -1.45
C VAL A 8 -14.45 8.19 -2.94
N VAL A 9 -15.70 8.01 -3.39
CA VAL A 9 -16.08 8.24 -4.80
C VAL A 9 -15.92 9.71 -5.20
N SER A 10 -16.20 10.66 -4.31
CA SER A 10 -15.95 12.08 -4.58
C SER A 10 -14.46 12.42 -4.70
N GLN A 11 -13.58 11.70 -3.98
CA GLN A 11 -12.13 11.89 -4.00
C GLN A 11 -11.44 11.17 -5.18
N VAL A 12 -12.17 10.27 -5.84
CA VAL A 12 -11.71 9.49 -7.00
C VAL A 12 -12.79 9.57 -8.06
N GLU A 13 -12.85 10.69 -8.77
CA GLU A 13 -13.94 11.01 -9.74
C GLU A 13 -14.18 9.93 -10.79
N ARG A 14 -13.13 9.18 -11.14
CA ARG A 14 -13.18 8.05 -12.07
C ARG A 14 -13.69 6.75 -11.44
N LEU A 15 -14.31 6.76 -10.25
CA LEU A 15 -14.82 5.56 -9.56
C LEU A 15 -16.33 5.67 -9.35
N THR A 16 -17.04 4.56 -9.52
CA THR A 16 -18.45 4.46 -9.11
C THR A 16 -18.60 3.72 -7.79
N ILE A 17 -19.67 4.01 -7.03
CA ILE A 17 -20.00 3.28 -5.79
C ILE A 17 -20.11 1.76 -6.05
N ARG A 18 -20.66 1.37 -7.22
CA ARG A 18 -20.79 -0.04 -7.60
C ARG A 18 -19.44 -0.71 -7.80
N GLU A 19 -18.49 -0.04 -8.48
CA GLU A 19 -17.13 -0.54 -8.64
C GLU A 19 -16.43 -0.66 -7.28
N LEU A 20 -16.52 0.37 -6.43
CA LEU A 20 -15.93 0.36 -5.09
C LEU A 20 -16.45 -0.83 -4.27
N ARG A 21 -17.77 -1.03 -4.21
CA ARG A 21 -18.37 -2.19 -3.53
C ARG A 21 -17.95 -3.52 -4.14
N SER A 22 -17.75 -3.59 -5.46
CA SER A 22 -17.22 -4.79 -6.09
C SER A 22 -15.79 -5.06 -5.62
N TRP A 23 -14.92 -4.06 -5.61
CA TRP A 23 -13.53 -4.21 -5.15
C TRP A 23 -13.43 -4.58 -3.67
N VAL A 24 -14.35 -4.08 -2.84
CA VAL A 24 -14.45 -4.49 -1.43
C VAL A 24 -14.87 -5.96 -1.32
N ARG A 25 -15.87 -6.41 -2.09
CA ARG A 25 -16.32 -7.81 -2.08
C ARG A 25 -15.25 -8.77 -2.58
N GLU A 26 -14.49 -8.40 -3.61
CA GLU A 26 -13.34 -9.17 -4.10
C GLU A 26 -12.13 -9.12 -3.14
N GLY A 27 -12.21 -8.32 -2.07
CA GLY A 27 -11.16 -8.17 -1.08
C GLY A 27 -9.93 -7.41 -1.58
N TRP A 28 -10.06 -6.68 -2.70
CA TRP A 28 -9.01 -5.83 -3.26
C TRP A 28 -8.82 -4.56 -2.44
N VAL A 29 -9.91 -4.03 -1.90
CA VAL A 29 -9.90 -2.95 -0.90
C VAL A 29 -10.52 -3.52 0.36
N ARG A 30 -9.89 -3.28 1.52
CA ARG A 30 -10.30 -3.88 2.79
C ARG A 30 -10.52 -2.78 3.82
N PRO A 31 -11.59 -1.98 3.65
CA PRO A 31 -11.93 -0.97 4.63
C PRO A 31 -12.24 -1.63 5.96
N ALA A 32 -12.05 -0.87 7.03
CA ALA A 32 -12.53 -1.28 8.33
C ALA A 32 -14.05 -1.14 8.39
N HIS A 33 -14.71 -1.90 9.27
CA HIS A 33 -16.16 -1.97 9.35
C HIS A 33 -16.63 -1.41 10.69
N GLY A 34 -17.57 -0.45 10.65
CA GLY A 34 -18.24 0.09 11.83
C GLY A 34 -19.74 -0.17 11.79
N GLU A 35 -20.46 0.29 12.81
CA GLU A 35 -21.92 0.08 12.94
C GLU A 35 -22.73 0.65 11.76
N ARG A 36 -22.20 1.66 11.07
CA ARG A 36 -22.85 2.33 9.93
C ARG A 36 -22.37 1.84 8.57
N GLY A 37 -21.50 0.81 8.52
CA GLY A 37 -20.93 0.27 7.30
C GLY A 37 -19.41 0.44 7.20
N PRO A 38 -18.82 0.22 5.99
CA PRO A 38 -17.39 0.32 5.79
C PRO A 38 -16.90 1.77 5.88
N PHE A 39 -15.77 1.95 6.55
CA PHE A 39 -15.03 3.21 6.59
C PHE A 39 -13.63 3.01 6.04
N PHE A 40 -13.23 3.93 5.18
CA PHE A 40 -11.99 3.89 4.43
C PHE A 40 -11.00 4.87 5.05
N ASP A 41 -9.71 4.56 5.01
CA ASP A 41 -8.65 5.48 5.40
C ASP A 41 -7.89 6.04 4.19
N ASP A 42 -6.84 6.82 4.44
CA ASP A 42 -6.00 7.39 3.38
C ASP A 42 -5.26 6.31 2.57
N LEU A 43 -4.94 5.16 3.19
CA LEU A 43 -4.30 4.02 2.52
C LEU A 43 -5.30 3.31 1.58
N ASP A 44 -6.55 3.19 2.00
CA ASP A 44 -7.62 2.66 1.16
C ASP A 44 -7.86 3.56 -0.06
N ILE A 45 -7.89 4.89 0.11
CA ILE A 45 -8.00 5.83 -1.03
C ILE A 45 -6.83 5.66 -1.99
N ALA A 46 -5.59 5.55 -1.48
CA ALA A 46 -4.43 5.31 -2.32
C ALA A 46 -4.55 3.99 -3.11
N ARG A 47 -5.04 2.92 -2.46
CA ARG A 47 -5.27 1.62 -3.11
C ARG A 47 -6.38 1.69 -4.16
N VAL A 48 -7.46 2.43 -3.90
CA VAL A 48 -8.54 2.68 -4.87
C VAL A 48 -8.02 3.45 -6.09
N ARG A 49 -7.18 4.48 -5.89
CA ARG A 49 -6.58 5.24 -7.01
C ARG A 49 -5.72 4.33 -7.88
N LEU A 50 -4.87 3.51 -7.26
CA LEU A 50 -4.05 2.50 -7.94
C LEU A 50 -4.91 1.52 -8.74
N LEU A 51 -6.00 1.01 -8.16
CA LEU A 51 -6.92 0.12 -8.87
C LEU A 51 -7.52 0.78 -10.11
N CYS A 52 -7.87 2.07 -10.02
CA CYS A 52 -8.30 2.82 -11.20
C CYS A 52 -7.19 2.93 -12.24
N ASP A 53 -5.94 3.22 -11.86
CA ASP A 53 -4.81 3.27 -12.81
C ASP A 53 -4.64 1.93 -13.54
N LEU A 54 -4.60 0.83 -12.78
CA LEU A 54 -4.43 -0.52 -13.33
C LEU A 54 -5.58 -0.91 -14.28
N ARG A 55 -6.82 -0.59 -13.90
CA ARG A 55 -8.01 -1.00 -14.67
C ARG A 55 -8.33 -0.10 -15.85
N LYS A 56 -8.18 1.22 -15.69
CA LYS A 56 -8.68 2.22 -16.65
C LYS A 56 -7.56 2.73 -17.56
N ASP A 57 -6.37 2.96 -17.01
CA ASP A 57 -5.27 3.54 -17.78
C ASP A 57 -4.37 2.45 -18.39
N MET A 58 -4.21 1.32 -17.70
CA MET A 58 -3.37 0.19 -18.14
C MET A 58 -4.17 -0.99 -18.71
N ALA A 59 -5.50 -0.91 -18.74
CA ALA A 59 -6.41 -1.93 -19.27
C ALA A 59 -6.16 -3.36 -18.73
N ILE A 60 -5.67 -3.49 -17.50
CA ILE A 60 -5.33 -4.79 -16.93
C ILE A 60 -6.59 -5.60 -16.65
N SER A 61 -6.58 -6.88 -17.03
CA SER A 61 -7.68 -7.81 -16.80
C SER A 61 -8.03 -7.92 -15.31
N TRP A 62 -9.32 -8.09 -15.03
CA TRP A 62 -9.84 -8.29 -13.68
C TRP A 62 -9.13 -9.45 -12.95
N ASP A 63 -8.86 -10.54 -13.66
CA ASP A 63 -8.24 -11.75 -13.10
C ASP A 63 -6.76 -11.57 -12.75
N THR A 64 -6.10 -10.56 -13.32
CA THR A 64 -4.69 -10.26 -13.07
C THR A 64 -4.49 -9.32 -11.88
N ILE A 65 -5.52 -8.54 -11.53
CA ILE A 65 -5.46 -7.56 -10.43
C ILE A 65 -5.01 -8.19 -9.09
N PRO A 66 -5.54 -9.33 -8.63
CA PRO A 66 -5.11 -9.92 -7.36
C PRO A 66 -3.62 -10.20 -7.30
N VAL A 67 -3.04 -10.66 -8.41
CA VAL A 67 -1.60 -10.97 -8.50
C VAL A 67 -0.79 -9.67 -8.38
N ILE A 68 -1.15 -8.63 -9.13
CA ILE A 68 -0.45 -7.34 -9.07
C ILE A 68 -0.54 -6.72 -7.68
N LEU A 69 -1.74 -6.71 -7.07
CA LEU A 69 -1.92 -6.22 -5.71
C LEU A 69 -1.03 -6.98 -4.73
N SER A 70 -0.96 -8.32 -4.86
CA SER A 70 -0.10 -9.14 -3.99
C SER A 70 1.39 -8.79 -4.15
N LEU A 71 1.85 -8.49 -5.36
CA LEU A 71 3.23 -8.09 -5.63
C LEU A 71 3.54 -6.71 -5.05
N ILE A 72 2.62 -5.76 -5.21
CA ILE A 72 2.73 -4.41 -4.64
C ILE A 72 2.74 -4.48 -3.11
N ASP A 73 1.84 -5.26 -2.50
CA ASP A 73 1.79 -5.45 -1.06
C ASP A 73 3.09 -6.09 -0.53
N ARG A 74 3.66 -7.08 -1.23
CA ARG A 74 4.96 -7.67 -0.90
C ARG A 74 6.09 -6.66 -1.00
N LEU A 75 6.12 -5.83 -2.05
CA LEU A 75 7.11 -4.77 -2.21
C LEU A 75 7.04 -3.74 -1.08
N HIS A 76 5.83 -3.30 -0.72
CA HIS A 76 5.63 -2.38 0.40
C HIS A 76 6.04 -2.99 1.73
N ARG A 77 5.76 -4.28 1.97
CA ARG A 77 6.23 -4.98 3.17
C ARG A 77 7.75 -4.99 3.25
N SER A 78 8.43 -5.37 2.16
CA SER A 78 9.89 -5.38 2.11
C SER A 78 10.47 -3.99 2.35
N ARG A 79 9.91 -2.94 1.72
CA ARG A 79 10.33 -1.55 1.96
C ARG A 79 10.18 -1.15 3.43
N ARG A 80 9.06 -1.51 4.07
CA ARG A 80 8.85 -1.24 5.50
C ARG A 80 9.85 -1.97 6.38
N GLU A 81 10.14 -3.25 6.10
CA GLU A 81 11.14 -4.02 6.84
C GLU A 81 12.52 -3.37 6.76
N PHE A 82 12.93 -2.90 5.57
CA PHE A 82 14.18 -2.15 5.41
C PHE A 82 14.17 -0.83 6.17
N GLN A 83 13.07 -0.08 6.15
CA GLN A 83 12.94 1.17 6.90
C GLN A 83 13.03 0.95 8.41
N MET A 84 12.39 -0.10 8.93
CA MET A 84 12.48 -0.47 10.35
C MET A 84 13.89 -0.88 10.73
N LEU A 85 14.58 -1.65 9.88
CA LEU A 85 15.98 -2.00 10.10
C LEU A 85 16.88 -0.77 10.11
N GLN A 86 16.67 0.16 9.16
CA GLN A 86 17.40 1.42 9.13
C GLN A 86 17.18 2.23 10.41
N GLN A 87 15.93 2.38 10.86
CA GLN A 87 15.61 3.07 12.11
C GLN A 87 16.31 2.41 13.31
N ALA A 88 16.30 1.08 13.41
CA ALA A 88 16.98 0.36 14.49
C ALA A 88 18.50 0.58 14.49
N ILE A 89 19.12 0.73 13.31
CA ILE A 89 20.54 1.09 13.16
C ILE A 89 20.77 2.55 13.57
N ASP A 90 19.86 3.46 13.20
CA ASP A 90 19.98 4.88 13.51
C ASP A 90 19.87 5.17 15.02
N GLU A 91 19.13 4.34 15.75
CA GLU A 91 19.01 4.39 17.22
C GLU A 91 20.26 3.87 17.96
N GLN A 92 21.24 3.29 17.27
CA GLN A 92 22.47 2.80 17.89
C GLN A 92 23.49 3.92 18.21
N PRO A 93 24.41 3.68 19.16
CA PRO A 93 25.60 4.51 19.35
C PRO A 93 26.38 4.71 18.05
N GLU A 94 26.99 5.89 17.90
CA GLU A 94 27.59 6.33 16.65
C GLU A 94 28.73 5.42 16.17
N ASP A 95 29.55 4.93 17.09
CA ASP A 95 30.64 3.99 16.83
C ASP A 95 30.12 2.66 16.24
N LEU A 96 29.04 2.11 16.81
CA LEU A 96 28.42 0.89 16.31
C LEU A 96 27.77 1.10 14.93
N ARG A 97 27.08 2.23 14.73
CA ARG A 97 26.50 2.60 13.43
C ARG A 97 27.57 2.70 12.33
N ARG A 98 28.71 3.34 12.62
CA ARG A 98 29.84 3.44 11.67
C ARG A 98 30.39 2.06 11.30
N GLU A 99 30.54 1.15 12.26
CA GLU A 99 31.02 -0.20 12.01
C GLU A 99 30.03 -1.01 11.15
N VAL A 100 28.72 -0.90 11.42
CA VAL A 100 27.67 -1.54 10.60
C VAL A 100 27.70 -1.03 9.16
N LEU A 101 27.78 0.29 8.94
CA LEU A 101 27.86 0.88 7.60
C LEU A 101 29.12 0.42 6.84
N LYS A 102 30.27 0.40 7.52
CA LYS A 102 31.54 -0.08 6.95
C LYS A 102 31.46 -1.55 6.52
N ARG A 103 30.80 -2.41 7.31
CA ARG A 103 30.56 -3.81 6.93
C ARG A 103 29.58 -3.94 5.78
N TYR A 104 28.49 -3.18 5.80
CA TYR A 104 27.51 -3.16 4.72
C TYR A 104 28.13 -2.77 3.38
N GLU A 105 28.99 -1.74 3.34
CA GLU A 105 29.70 -1.35 2.12
C GLU A 105 30.62 -2.45 1.56
N LYS A 106 31.24 -3.25 2.44
CA LYS A 106 32.06 -4.40 2.02
C LYS A 106 31.22 -5.51 1.38
N ILE A 107 30.01 -5.76 1.90
CA ILE A 107 29.10 -6.80 1.38
C ILE A 107 28.41 -6.33 0.09
N ARG A 108 28.09 -5.03 -0.01
CA ARG A 108 27.40 -4.45 -1.16
C ARG A 108 28.29 -4.32 -2.40
N LYS A 109 29.61 -4.20 -2.23
CA LYS A 109 30.53 -4.22 -3.37
C LYS A 109 30.64 -5.66 -3.90
N PRO A 110 30.48 -5.85 -5.22
CA PRO A 110 30.49 -7.18 -5.85
C PRO A 110 31.83 -7.90 -5.68
#